data_AF-A0A202DED5-F1
#
_entry.id   AF-A0A202DED5-F1
#
_cell.length_a   1.000
_cell.length_b   1.000
_cell.length_c   1.000
_cell.angle_alpha   90.00
_cell.angle_beta   90.00
_cell.angle_gamma   90.00
#
_symmetry.space_group_name_H-M   'P 1'
#
loop_
_entity.id
_entity.type
_entity.pdbx_description
1 polymer ?
#
loop_
_entity_poly.entity_id
_entity_poly.type
_entity_poly.pdbx_seq_one_letter_code
_entity_poly.pdbx_strand_id
1 'polypeptide(L)'
;MAITVNDEKITDKSIEEEYNRLKPDYDLYVANNEESGDDEQLREWSIENLIERTVLRQEAMKSGEDIPSERLEEIYEDTKESFEKTKKQDALVQIEHQLRIERMVKKLQDDVPEPDENELRAYYKENKDDFQTPETIGARHIVKHLDSGQDKSKSYVEILNIK
;
A
#
# COMPACT_ATOMS: atom_id res chain seq x y z
N MET A 1 16.88 -18.68 -9.03
CA MET A 1 17.84 -17.58 -9.28
C MET A 1 18.27 -16.97 -7.95
N ALA A 2 19.55 -16.64 -7.79
CA ALA A 2 20.02 -15.98 -6.58
C ALA A 2 20.60 -14.62 -6.96
N ILE A 3 19.99 -13.56 -6.46
CA ILE A 3 20.47 -12.18 -6.64
C ILE A 3 21.27 -11.82 -5.38
N THR A 4 22.39 -11.14 -5.57
CA THR A 4 23.21 -10.67 -4.44
C THR A 4 23.21 -9.15 -4.46
N VAL A 5 22.84 -8.53 -3.34
CA VAL A 5 22.81 -7.08 -3.14
C VAL A 5 23.87 -6.75 -2.09
N ASN A 6 24.99 -6.21 -2.56
CA ASN A 6 26.23 -6.10 -1.78
C ASN A 6 26.66 -7.47 -1.25
N ASP A 7 26.57 -7.69 0.07
CA ASP A 7 26.94 -8.96 0.71
C ASP A 7 25.74 -9.83 1.11
N GLU A 8 24.51 -9.40 0.78
CA GLU A 8 23.29 -10.09 1.16
C GLU A 8 22.64 -10.82 -0.04
N LYS A 9 22.23 -12.06 0.19
CA LYS A 9 21.63 -12.91 -0.83
C LYS A 9 20.10 -12.83 -0.76
N ILE A 10 19.48 -12.37 -1.85
CA ILE A 10 18.04 -12.48 -2.08
C ILE A 10 17.76 -13.88 -2.64
N THR A 11 16.91 -14.62 -1.93
CA THR A 11 16.57 -16.01 -2.28
C THR A 11 15.34 -16.07 -3.18
N ASP A 12 15.20 -17.15 -3.95
CA ASP A 12 13.97 -17.41 -4.72
C ASP A 12 12.72 -17.39 -3.84
N LYS A 13 12.81 -17.93 -2.61
CA LYS A 13 11.71 -17.91 -1.64
C LYS A 13 11.27 -16.48 -1.31
N SER A 14 12.23 -15.57 -1.14
CA SER A 14 11.96 -14.15 -0.88
C SER A 14 11.28 -13.47 -2.07
N ILE A 15 11.70 -13.79 -3.29
CA ILE A 15 11.09 -13.27 -4.53
C ILE A 15 9.65 -13.77 -4.64
N GLU A 16 9.40 -15.06 -4.39
CA GLU A 16 8.04 -15.62 -4.41
C GLU A 16 7.14 -15.01 -3.32
N GLU A 17 7.67 -14.79 -2.12
CA GLU A 17 6.92 -14.14 -1.03
C GLU A 17 6.56 -12.69 -1.41
N GLU A 18 7.49 -11.95 -2.02
CA GLU A 18 7.25 -10.59 -2.50
C GLU A 18 6.26 -10.56 -3.67
N TYR A 19 6.39 -11.49 -4.63
CA TYR A 19 5.46 -11.65 -5.74
C TYR A 19 4.02 -11.83 -5.26
N ASN A 20 3.81 -12.76 -4.32
CA ASN A 20 2.49 -13.01 -3.76
C ASN A 20 1.98 -11.82 -2.94
N ARG A 21 2.87 -11.04 -2.33
CA ARG A 21 2.52 -9.81 -1.61
C ARG A 21 2.05 -8.71 -2.56
N LEU A 22 2.70 -8.55 -3.72
CA LEU A 22 2.39 -7.51 -4.70
C LEU A 22 1.22 -7.88 -5.62
N LYS A 23 0.92 -9.17 -5.80
CA LYS A 23 -0.13 -9.65 -6.72
C LYS A 23 -1.49 -8.95 -6.58
N PRO A 24 -2.03 -8.72 -5.36
CA PRO A 24 -3.34 -8.07 -5.22
C PRO A 24 -3.35 -6.63 -5.76
N ASP A 25 -2.31 -5.84 -5.44
CA ASP A 25 -2.21 -4.45 -5.89
C ASP A 25 -1.89 -4.36 -7.39
N TYR A 26 -1.08 -5.31 -7.90
CA TYR A 26 -0.83 -5.44 -9.33
C TYR A 26 -2.10 -5.77 -10.12
N ASP A 27 -2.93 -6.70 -9.63
CA ASP A 27 -4.18 -7.06 -10.29
C ASP A 27 -5.16 -5.88 -10.34
N LEU A 28 -5.19 -5.04 -9.29
CA LEU A 28 -5.95 -3.79 -9.30
C LEU A 28 -5.38 -2.78 -10.29
N TYR A 29 -4.06 -2.63 -10.37
CA TYR A 29 -3.39 -1.76 -11.33
C TYR A 29 -3.73 -2.18 -12.78
N VAL A 30 -3.62 -3.47 -13.10
CA VAL A 30 -3.95 -4.02 -14.43
C VAL A 30 -5.42 -3.79 -14.77
N ALA A 31 -6.32 -4.06 -13.82
CA ALA A 31 -7.76 -3.86 -14.02
C ALA A 31 -8.13 -2.39 -14.26
N ASN A 32 -7.48 -1.45 -13.57
CA ASN A 32 -7.75 -0.02 -13.68
C ASN A 32 -7.19 0.60 -14.97
N ASN A 33 -6.10 0.06 -15.51
CA ASN A 33 -5.43 0.58 -16.70
C ASN A 33 -5.83 -0.17 -17.99
N GLU A 34 -6.76 -1.13 -17.92
CA GLU A 34 -7.17 -2.00 -19.03
C GLU A 34 -5.99 -2.72 -19.71
N GLU A 35 -4.90 -2.93 -18.96
CA GLU A 35 -3.70 -3.60 -19.45
C GLU A 35 -3.87 -5.13 -19.40
N SER A 36 -3.04 -5.86 -20.15
CA SER A 36 -2.91 -7.30 -19.98
C SER A 36 -1.84 -7.56 -18.93
N GLY A 37 -2.20 -8.25 -17.84
CA GLY A 37 -1.23 -8.59 -16.79
C GLY A 37 -0.10 -9.45 -17.34
N ASP A 38 1.13 -9.11 -16.95
CA ASP A 38 2.36 -9.79 -17.31
C ASP A 38 3.06 -10.28 -16.03
N ASP A 39 3.05 -11.61 -15.85
CA ASP A 39 3.71 -12.26 -14.72
C ASP A 39 5.22 -11.96 -14.69
N GLU A 40 5.85 -11.71 -15.85
CA GLU A 40 7.26 -11.34 -15.93
C GLU A 40 7.49 -9.95 -15.31
N GLN A 41 6.65 -8.97 -15.67
CA GLN A 41 6.68 -7.63 -15.10
C GLN A 41 6.48 -7.64 -13.57
N LEU A 42 5.48 -8.36 -13.07
CA LEU A 42 5.26 -8.44 -11.62
C LEU A 42 6.46 -9.07 -10.91
N ARG A 43 7.09 -10.07 -11.53
CA ARG A 43 8.29 -10.70 -11.00
C ARG A 43 9.49 -9.74 -11.01
N GLU A 44 9.66 -8.93 -12.04
CA GLU A 44 10.67 -7.87 -12.09
C GLU A 44 10.45 -6.85 -10.97
N TRP A 45 9.22 -6.35 -10.80
CA TRP A 45 8.89 -5.42 -9.71
C TRP A 45 9.14 -6.02 -8.32
N SER A 46 8.86 -7.31 -8.16
CA SER A 46 9.16 -8.04 -6.92
C SER A 46 10.67 -8.08 -6.64
N ILE A 47 11.48 -8.26 -7.68
CA ILE A 47 12.94 -8.23 -7.56
C ILE A 47 13.42 -6.83 -7.20
N GLU A 48 12.98 -5.81 -7.92
CA GLU A 48 13.38 -4.42 -7.68
C GLU A 48 13.01 -3.96 -6.26
N ASN A 49 11.78 -4.22 -5.81
CA ASN A 49 11.37 -3.89 -4.44
C ASN A 49 12.26 -4.54 -3.38
N LEU A 50 12.67 -5.80 -3.58
CA LEU A 50 13.58 -6.48 -2.66
C LEU A 50 14.99 -5.88 -2.69
N ILE A 51 15.48 -5.50 -3.86
CA ILE A 51 16.79 -4.85 -4.01
C ILE A 51 16.76 -3.50 -3.29
N GLU A 52 15.79 -2.65 -3.59
CA GLU A 52 15.64 -1.31 -3.02
C GLU A 52 15.53 -1.37 -1.50
N ARG A 53 14.63 -2.21 -0.98
CA ARG A 53 14.46 -2.39 0.47
C ARG A 53 15.73 -2.89 1.14
N THR A 54 16.48 -3.77 0.48
CA THR A 54 17.75 -4.27 0.99
C THR A 54 18.79 -3.16 1.07
N VAL A 55 18.94 -2.36 0.01
CA VAL A 55 19.87 -1.22 -0.02
C VAL A 55 19.50 -0.19 1.05
N LEU A 56 18.23 0.20 1.14
CA LEU A 56 17.75 1.17 2.12
C LEU A 56 17.99 0.70 3.55
N ARG A 57 17.71 -0.58 3.86
CA ARG A 57 17.98 -1.15 5.18
C ARG A 57 19.48 -1.16 5.49
N GLN A 58 20.31 -1.58 4.53
CA GLN A 58 21.77 -1.61 4.71
C GLN A 58 22.32 -0.22 4.99
N GLU A 59 21.83 0.80 4.30
CA GLU A 59 22.24 2.19 4.54
C GLU A 59 21.74 2.71 5.89
N ALA A 60 20.45 2.50 6.20
CA ALA A 60 19.85 2.94 7.46
C ALA A 60 20.55 2.36 8.70
N MET A 61 21.07 1.12 8.58
CA MET A 61 21.83 0.45 9.62
C MET A 61 23.19 1.09 9.92
N LYS A 62 23.78 1.84 8.97
CA LYS A 62 25.06 2.53 9.19
C LYS A 62 24.95 3.73 10.13
N SER A 63 23.75 4.28 10.32
CA SER A 63 23.55 5.50 11.12
C SER A 63 23.94 5.36 12.60
N GLY A 64 24.12 4.13 13.11
CA GLY A 64 24.66 3.83 14.45
C GLY A 64 23.80 4.28 15.63
N GLU A 65 22.68 4.96 15.37
CA GLU A 65 21.76 5.42 16.41
C GLU A 65 20.79 4.29 16.78
N ASP A 66 20.72 3.97 18.07
CA ASP A 66 19.81 2.95 18.56
C ASP A 66 18.37 3.46 18.66
N ILE A 67 17.44 2.51 18.60
CA ILE A 67 16.03 2.74 18.86
C ILE A 67 15.72 2.16 20.24
N PRO A 68 15.18 2.94 21.19
CA PRO A 68 14.83 2.43 22.51
C PRO A 68 13.89 1.24 22.41
N SER A 69 14.16 0.18 23.17
CA SER A 69 13.34 -1.04 23.18
C SER A 69 11.89 -0.78 23.57
N GLU A 70 11.66 0.16 24.49
CA GLU A 70 10.33 0.60 24.91
C GLU A 70 9.51 1.14 23.72
N ARG A 71 10.15 1.87 22.82
CA ARG A 71 9.51 2.39 21.60
C ARG A 71 9.18 1.29 20.60
N LEU A 72 10.04 0.28 20.48
CA LEU A 72 9.79 -0.89 19.64
C LEU A 72 8.61 -1.70 20.16
N GLU A 73 8.52 -1.87 21.48
CA GLU A 73 7.40 -2.59 22.13
C GLU A 73 6.07 -1.84 21.97
N GLU A 74 6.07 -0.52 22.15
CA GLU A 74 4.88 0.32 21.92
C GLU A 74 4.33 0.13 20.51
N ILE A 75 5.19 0.30 19.49
CA ILE A 75 4.79 0.14 18.08
C ILE A 75 4.35 -1.30 17.80
N TYR A 76 5.01 -2.30 18.39
CA TYR A 76 4.62 -3.69 18.23
C TYR A 76 3.21 -3.95 18.76
N GLU A 77 2.85 -3.42 19.94
CA GLU A 77 1.49 -3.61 20.48
C GLU A 77 0.45 -2.88 19.61
N ASP A 78 0.77 -1.70 19.07
CA ASP A 78 -0.11 -0.95 18.14
C ASP A 78 -0.29 -1.65 16.78
N THR A 79 0.70 -2.43 16.34
CA THR A 79 0.71 -3.08 15.01
C THR A 79 0.62 -4.60 15.07
N LYS A 80 0.27 -5.16 16.23
CA LYS A 80 0.33 -6.59 16.51
C LYS A 80 -0.49 -7.45 15.54
N GLU A 81 -1.64 -6.94 15.10
CA GLU A 81 -2.50 -7.61 14.11
C GLU A 81 -1.77 -7.84 12.78
N SER A 82 -0.89 -6.93 12.38
CA SER A 82 -0.06 -7.08 11.19
C SER A 82 1.01 -8.18 11.33
N PHE A 83 1.29 -8.62 12.56
CA PHE A 83 2.33 -9.60 12.89
C PHE A 83 1.78 -10.91 13.47
N GLU A 84 0.49 -11.21 13.34
CA GLU A 84 -0.14 -12.40 13.94
C GLU A 84 0.59 -13.73 13.65
N LYS A 85 1.19 -13.86 12.47
CA LYS A 85 1.92 -15.07 12.03
C LYS A 85 3.42 -15.02 12.27
N THR A 86 3.93 -13.92 12.83
CA THR A 86 5.36 -13.64 13.01
C THR A 86 5.70 -13.71 14.50
N LYS A 87 6.84 -14.30 14.85
CA LYS A 87 7.29 -14.31 16.25
C LYS A 87 7.58 -12.88 16.68
N LYS A 88 7.22 -12.52 17.92
CA LYS A 88 7.46 -11.17 18.46
C LYS A 88 8.90 -10.68 18.26
N GLN A 89 9.90 -11.55 18.46
CA GLN A 89 11.31 -11.18 18.25
C GLN A 89 11.60 -10.79 16.79
N ASP A 90 11.11 -11.57 15.83
CA ASP A 90 11.29 -11.27 14.41
C ASP A 90 10.51 -10.00 14.01
N ALA A 91 9.32 -9.79 14.58
CA ALA A 91 8.53 -8.58 14.37
C ALA A 91 9.24 -7.33 14.90
N LEU A 92 9.83 -7.38 16.10
CA LEU A 92 10.59 -6.26 16.68
C LEU A 92 11.80 -5.89 15.81
N VAL A 93 12.49 -6.88 15.25
CA VAL A 93 13.60 -6.63 14.29
C VAL A 93 13.08 -5.93 13.03
N GLN A 94 11.94 -6.35 12.49
CA GLN A 94 11.33 -5.70 11.32
C GLN A 94 10.90 -4.26 11.62
N ILE A 95 10.30 -4.01 12.79
CA ILE A 95 9.93 -2.67 13.25
C ILE A 95 11.16 -1.79 13.40
N GLU A 96 12.24 -2.32 14.00
CA GLU A 96 13.49 -1.57 14.15
C GLU A 96 14.06 -1.16 12.78
N HIS A 97 14.10 -2.10 11.83
CA HIS A 97 14.56 -1.81 10.47
C HIS A 97 13.75 -0.69 9.81
N GLN A 98 12.42 -0.77 9.93
CA GLN A 98 11.51 0.21 9.35
C GLN A 98 11.75 1.62 9.93
N LEU A 99 11.84 1.73 11.26
CA LEU A 99 12.06 3.02 11.92
C LEU A 99 13.44 3.63 11.61
N ARG A 100 14.48 2.80 11.43
CA ARG A 100 15.79 3.28 10.98
C ARG A 100 15.71 3.88 9.57
N ILE A 101 14.97 3.22 8.66
CA ILE A 101 14.75 3.74 7.30
C ILE A 101 13.97 5.06 7.35
N GLU A 102 12.87 5.12 8.09
CA GLU A 102 12.06 6.34 8.23
C GLU A 102 12.87 7.52 8.76
N ARG A 103 13.72 7.28 9.77
CA ARG A 103 14.62 8.30 10.31
C ARG A 103 15.64 8.77 9.27
N MET A 104 16.22 7.85 8.51
CA MET A 104 17.18 8.18 7.45
C MET A 104 16.50 9.02 6.35
N VAL A 105 15.32 8.62 5.88
CA VAL A 105 14.54 9.37 4.88
C VAL A 105 14.21 10.76 5.40
N LYS A 106 13.77 10.88 6.66
CA LYS A 106 13.49 12.17 7.27
C LYS A 106 14.73 13.07 7.28
N LYS A 107 15.90 12.54 7.68
CA LYS A 107 17.16 13.31 7.65
C LYS A 107 17.55 13.76 6.24
N LEU A 108 17.31 12.94 5.22
CA LEU A 108 17.54 13.32 3.83
C LEU A 108 16.58 14.42 3.34
N GLN A 109 15.41 14.51 3.97
CA GLN A 109 14.38 15.53 3.67
C GLN A 109 14.55 16.81 4.49
N ASP A 110 15.38 16.83 5.55
CA ASP A 110 15.54 18.01 6.43
C ASP A 110 16.03 19.26 5.66
N ASP A 111 16.75 19.08 4.55
CA ASP A 111 17.25 20.17 3.69
C ASP A 111 16.26 20.56 2.57
N VAL A 112 15.12 19.87 2.45
CA VAL A 112 14.10 20.17 1.44
C VAL A 112 13.11 21.19 2.02
N PRO A 113 13.05 22.42 1.49
CA PRO A 113 12.12 23.42 1.99
C PRO A 113 10.67 23.00 1.71
N GLU A 114 9.77 23.38 2.61
CA GLU A 114 8.34 23.28 2.33
C GLU A 114 7.98 24.18 1.13
N PRO A 115 7.04 23.75 0.26
CA PRO A 115 6.59 24.56 -0.87
C PRO A 115 6.03 25.91 -0.39
N ASP A 116 6.38 26.99 -1.08
CA ASP A 116 5.90 28.32 -0.71
C ASP A 116 4.46 28.59 -1.18
N GLU A 117 3.83 29.64 -0.67
CA GLU A 117 2.43 29.96 -0.99
C GLU A 117 2.20 30.24 -2.49
N ASN A 118 3.18 30.78 -3.19
CA ASN A 118 3.07 31.04 -4.63
C ASN A 118 3.13 29.72 -5.41
N GLU A 119 4.03 28.81 -5.03
CA GLU A 119 4.12 27.46 -5.60
C GLU A 119 2.82 26.68 -5.38
N LEU A 120 2.26 26.72 -4.17
CA LEU A 120 0.98 26.09 -3.86
C LEU A 120 -0.17 26.66 -4.70
N ARG A 121 -0.22 27.99 -4.85
CA ARG A 121 -1.24 28.66 -5.67
C ARG A 121 -1.06 28.36 -7.16
N ALA A 122 0.16 28.25 -7.65
CA ALA A 122 0.45 27.87 -9.03
C ALA A 122 0.00 26.43 -9.28
N TYR A 123 0.41 25.49 -8.41
CA TYR A 123 0.02 24.08 -8.48
C TYR A 123 -1.50 23.90 -8.46
N TYR A 124 -2.21 24.57 -7.55
CA TYR A 124 -3.68 24.51 -7.50
C TYR A 124 -4.34 25.05 -8.79
N LYS A 125 -3.80 26.13 -9.36
CA LYS A 125 -4.35 26.73 -10.58
C LYS A 125 -4.13 25.86 -11.80
N GLU A 126 -2.97 25.19 -11.88
CA GLU A 126 -2.59 24.31 -12.98
C GLU A 126 -3.32 22.97 -12.93
N ASN A 127 -3.61 22.47 -11.71
CA ASN A 127 -4.20 21.14 -11.50
C ASN A 127 -5.62 21.21 -10.92
N LYS A 128 -6.43 22.20 -11.34
CA LYS A 128 -7.78 22.42 -10.78
C LYS A 128 -8.70 21.21 -10.85
N ASP A 129 -8.53 20.35 -11.86
CA ASP A 129 -9.37 19.17 -12.06
C ASP A 129 -9.19 18.14 -10.93
N ASP A 130 -7.99 18.04 -10.35
CA ASP A 130 -7.70 17.16 -9.22
C ASP A 130 -8.36 17.64 -7.91
N PHE A 131 -8.73 18.92 -7.83
CA PHE A 131 -9.35 19.54 -6.66
C PHE A 131 -10.86 19.78 -6.83
N GLN A 132 -11.45 19.25 -7.90
CA GLN A 132 -12.90 19.29 -8.09
C GLN A 132 -13.55 18.13 -7.36
N THR A 133 -14.68 18.40 -6.70
CA THR A 133 -15.57 17.30 -6.30
C THR A 133 -16.25 16.79 -7.58
N PRO A 134 -16.13 15.49 -7.91
CA PRO A 134 -16.79 14.95 -9.09
C PRO A 134 -18.31 15.16 -8.97
N GLU A 135 -18.99 15.23 -10.11
CA GLU A 135 -20.44 15.38 -10.12
C GLU A 135 -21.11 14.22 -9.37
N THR A 136 -21.77 14.54 -8.25
CA THR A 136 -22.53 13.57 -7.46
C THR A 136 -24.01 13.75 -7.70
N ILE A 137 -24.73 12.65 -7.95
CA ILE A 137 -26.20 12.66 -8.01
C ILE A 137 -26.81 12.28 -6.66
N GLY A 138 -27.82 13.02 -6.23
CA GLY A 138 -28.63 12.65 -5.07
C GLY A 138 -29.60 11.53 -5.44
N ALA A 139 -29.22 10.27 -5.18
CA ALA A 139 -30.08 9.12 -5.46
C ALA A 139 -30.80 8.61 -4.20
N ARG A 140 -32.06 8.18 -4.36
CA ARG A 140 -32.77 7.36 -3.37
C ARG A 140 -33.11 6.03 -4.03
N HIS A 141 -32.74 4.91 -3.41
CA HIS A 141 -33.04 3.58 -3.95
C HIS A 141 -33.94 2.80 -2.97
N ILE A 142 -34.84 2.00 -3.52
CA ILE A 142 -35.62 1.01 -2.79
C ILE A 142 -35.29 -0.35 -3.41
N VAL A 143 -34.76 -1.27 -2.60
CA VAL A 143 -34.42 -2.63 -3.04
C VAL A 143 -35.35 -3.62 -2.36
N LYS A 144 -36.00 -4.47 -3.15
CA LYS A 144 -36.77 -5.61 -2.68
C LYS A 144 -35.99 -6.89 -2.97
N HIS A 145 -35.60 -7.59 -1.91
CA HIS A 145 -34.97 -8.91 -2.02
C HIS A 145 -36.03 -9.97 -2.32
N LEU A 146 -35.73 -10.88 -3.24
CA LEU A 146 -36.64 -11.96 -3.66
C LEU A 146 -36.13 -13.30 -3.14
N ASP A 147 -37.03 -14.08 -2.56
CA ASP A 147 -36.75 -15.46 -2.18
C ASP A 147 -36.84 -16.40 -3.39
N SER A 148 -36.18 -17.55 -3.28
CA SER A 148 -36.22 -18.60 -4.31
C SER A 148 -37.65 -19.06 -4.58
N GLY A 149 -38.15 -18.80 -5.79
CA GLY A 149 -39.51 -19.14 -6.24
C GLY A 149 -40.45 -17.94 -6.42
N GLN A 150 -40.02 -16.71 -6.09
CA GLN A 150 -40.80 -15.51 -6.34
C GLN A 150 -40.67 -14.99 -7.77
N ASP A 151 -41.81 -14.58 -8.35
CA ASP A 151 -41.88 -14.02 -9.70
C ASP A 151 -41.37 -12.58 -9.71
N LYS A 152 -40.25 -12.37 -10.42
CA LYS A 152 -39.60 -11.08 -10.61
C LYS A 152 -40.55 -10.02 -11.19
N SER A 153 -41.46 -10.42 -12.08
CA SER A 153 -42.35 -9.52 -12.80
C SER A 153 -43.38 -8.89 -11.86
N LYS A 154 -43.93 -9.68 -10.91
CA LYS A 154 -44.89 -9.18 -9.92
C LYS A 154 -44.23 -8.23 -8.92
N SER A 155 -43.04 -8.59 -8.45
CA SER A 155 -42.30 -7.76 -7.49
C SER A 155 -41.84 -6.43 -8.10
N TYR A 156 -41.54 -6.40 -9.40
CA TYR A 156 -41.25 -5.17 -10.12
C TYR A 156 -42.46 -4.20 -10.12
N VAL A 157 -43.66 -4.72 -10.41
CA VAL A 157 -44.90 -3.91 -10.39
C VAL A 157 -45.21 -3.38 -9.00
N GLU A 158 -44.92 -4.14 -7.94
CA GLU A 158 -45.11 -3.68 -6.56
C GLU A 158 -44.20 -2.52 -6.20
N ILE A 159 -42.91 -2.57 -6.60
CA ILE A 159 -41.97 -1.46 -6.36
C ILE A 159 -42.42 -0.18 -7.06
N LEU A 160 -42.94 -0.27 -8.29
CA LEU A 160 -43.45 0.89 -9.03
C LEU A 160 -44.64 1.59 -8.36
N ASN A 161 -45.32 0.92 -7.42
CA ASN A 161 -46.49 1.46 -6.72
C ASN A 161 -46.21 1.91 -5.28
N ILE A 162 -44.95 1.91 -4.84
CA ILE A 162 -44.56 2.44 -3.53
C ILE A 162 -44.67 3.97 -3.59
N LYS A 163 -45.59 4.54 -2.80
CA LYS A 163 -45.78 5.99 -2.62
C LYS A 163 -44.93 6.53 -1.48
#